data_AF-A0A9P7KYF0-F1
#
_entry.id   AF-A0A9P7KYF0-F1
#
_cell.length_a   1.000
_cell.length_b   1.000
_cell.length_c   1.000
_cell.angle_alpha   90.00
_cell.angle_beta   90.00
_cell.angle_gamma   90.00
#
_symmetry.space_group_name_H-M   'P 1'
#
loop_
_entity.id
_entity.type
_entity.pdbx_description
1 polymer ?
#
loop_
_entity_poly.entity_id
_entity_poly.type
_entity_poly.pdbx_seq_one_letter_code
_entity_poly.pdbx_strand_id
1 'polypeptide(L)' 'MSAKKEFTMQDVAEHNTSSDIYMVVHDKVYDCTKFLDEHP' A
#
# COMPACT_ATOMS: atom_id res chain seq x y z
N MET A 1 -1.60 19.82 2.55
CA MET A 1 -2.77 19.23 1.85
C MET A 1 -2.43 17.79 1.53
N SER A 2 -2.76 16.83 2.41
CA SER A 2 -2.53 15.41 2.09
C SER A 2 -3.68 14.95 1.20
N ALA A 3 -3.41 14.77 -0.09
CA ALA A 3 -4.40 14.29 -1.04
C ALA A 3 -4.78 12.85 -0.65
N LYS A 4 -6.01 12.65 -0.18
CA LYS A 4 -6.55 11.32 0.08
C LYS A 4 -6.79 10.65 -1.28
N LYS A 5 -5.81 9.89 -1.76
CA LYS A 5 -5.99 9.03 -2.95
C LYS A 5 -6.96 7.93 -2.57
N GLU A 6 -8.04 7.84 -3.33
CA GLU A 6 -8.97 6.72 -3.29
C GLU A 6 -8.39 5.64 -4.19
N PHE A 7 -8.26 4.44 -3.66
CA PHE A 7 -7.77 3.27 -4.40
C PHE A 7 -8.90 2.26 -4.50
N THR A 8 -9.03 1.63 -5.65
CA THR A 8 -9.92 0.48 -5.79
C THR A 8 -9.20 -0.80 -5.34
N MET A 9 -9.97 -1.85 -5.03
CA MET A 9 -9.38 -3.16 -4.72
C MET A 9 -8.55 -3.72 -5.89
N GLN A 10 -8.89 -3.32 -7.13
CA GLN A 10 -8.14 -3.72 -8.31
C GLN A 10 -6.80 -3.01 -8.38
N ASP A 11 -6.76 -1.70 -8.10
CA ASP A 11 -5.51 -0.95 -8.02
C ASP A 11 -4.59 -1.54 -6.94
N VAL A 12 -5.12 -1.77 -5.74
CA VAL A 12 -4.33 -2.34 -4.62
C VAL A 12 -3.81 -3.74 -4.96
N ALA A 13 -4.54 -4.54 -5.74
CA ALA A 13 -4.11 -5.87 -6.15
C ALA A 13 -2.91 -5.85 -7.12
N GLU A 14 -2.73 -4.77 -7.88
CA GLU A 14 -1.55 -4.59 -8.75
C GLU A 14 -0.28 -4.26 -7.95
N HIS A 15 -0.41 -3.67 -6.76
CA HIS A 15 0.67 -3.31 -5.85
C HIS A 15 1.07 -4.50 -4.94
N ASN A 16 1.59 -5.57 -5.54
CA ASN A 16 1.92 -6.83 -4.86
C ASN A 16 3.41 -7.23 -4.94
N THR A 17 4.29 -6.30 -5.29
CA THR A 17 5.72 -6.58 -5.49
C THR A 17 6.56 -6.06 -4.33
N SER A 18 7.76 -6.61 -4.13
CA SER A 18 8.66 -6.17 -3.06
C SER A 18 9.14 -4.71 -3.20
N SER A 19 9.04 -4.13 -4.39
CA SER A 19 9.33 -2.72 -4.65
C SER A 19 8.08 -1.83 -4.65
N ASP A 20 6.89 -2.40 -4.46
CA ASP A 20 5.60 -1.68 -4.46
C ASP A 20 4.53 -2.57 -3.84
N ILE A 21 4.35 -2.44 -2.51
CA ILE A 21 3.48 -3.32 -1.73
C ILE A 21 2.46 -2.50 -0.94
N TYR A 22 1.19 -2.64 -1.29
CA TYR A 22 0.10 -1.96 -0.60
C TYR A 22 -0.69 -2.98 0.23
N MET A 23 -1.13 -2.57 1.41
CA MET A 23 -1.84 -3.42 2.35
C MET A 23 -3.13 -2.75 2.79
N VAL A 24 -4.24 -3.49 2.72
CA VAL A 24 -5.54 -3.00 3.21
C VAL A 24 -5.75 -3.48 4.64
N VAL A 25 -5.89 -2.55 5.58
CA VAL A 25 -6.18 -2.84 6.99
C VAL A 25 -7.34 -1.98 7.44
N HIS A 26 -8.45 -2.60 7.86
CA HIS A 26 -9.69 -1.90 8.27
C HIS A 26 -10.17 -0.86 7.23
N ASP A 27 -10.31 -1.28 5.98
CA ASP A 27 -10.75 -0.45 4.84
C ASP A 27 -9.86 0.78 4.56
N LYS A 28 -8.62 0.75 5.03
CA LYS A 28 -7.60 1.76 4.72
C LYS A 28 -6.44 1.11 3.99
N VAL A 29 -5.98 1.78 2.95
CA VAL A 29 -4.82 1.36 2.17
C VAL A 29 -3.57 1.98 2.77
N TYR A 30 -2.58 1.12 3.03
CA TYR A 30 -1.27 1.47 3.56
C TYR A 30 -0.21 1.10 2.53
N ASP A 31 0.69 2.03 2.26
CA ASP A 31 1.88 1.78 1.46
C ASP A 31 2.98 1.24 2.39
N CYS A 32 3.28 -0.05 2.25
CA CYS A 32 4.28 -0.76 3.05
C CYS A 32 5.62 -0.88 2.30
N THR A 33 5.76 -0.26 1.14
CA THR A 33 6.94 -0.38 0.27
C THR A 33 8.23 0.05 0.96
N LYS A 34 8.16 1.13 1.76
CA LYS A 34 9.30 1.64 2.55
C LYS A 34 9.57 0.86 3.83
N PHE A 35 8.65 -0.01 4.21
CA PHE A 35 8.70 -0.77 5.45
C PHE A 35 9.30 -2.17 5.25
N LEU A 36 9.47 -2.61 3.99
CA LEU A 36 10.06 -3.91 3.67
C LEU A 36 11.56 -3.98 4.00
N ASP A 37 12.31 -2.90 3.77
CA ASP A 37 13.76 -2.86 4.04
C ASP A 37 14.10 -2.66 5.54
N GLU A 38 13.17 -2.13 6.34
CA GLU A 38 13.35 -1.92 7.78
C GLU A 38 12.81 -3.09 8.64
N HIS A 39 12.36 -4.18 8.02
CA HIS A 39 11.89 -5.33 8.77
C HIS A 39 13.06 -6.01 9.51
N PRO A 40 12.99 -6.21 10.85
CA PRO A 40 13.96 -7.02 11.57
C PRO A 40 14.02 -8.48 11.05
#